data_AF-A0AAD8PY91-F1
#
_entry.id   AF-A0AAD8PY91-F1
#
_cell.length_a   1.000
_cell.length_b   1.000
_cell.length_c   1.000
_cell.angle_alpha   90.00
_cell.angle_beta   90.00
_cell.angle_gamma   90.00
#
_symmetry.space_group_name_H-M   'P 1'
#
loop_
_entity.id
_entity.type
_entity.pdbx_description
1 polymer ?
#
loop_
_entity_poly.entity_id
_entity_poly.type
_entity_poly.pdbx_seq_one_letter_code
_entity_poly.pdbx_strand_id
1 'polypeptide(L)'
;MADMTKQVRQGCFFTHLGMVRSYQRSKMYSTQIAWVEMFGVNGNVGTSNAGGLFVANGLPLDKLSFSQGSYSSFQYLVNSRAEATVFSVHLFEDVQASLDLVSQDLVDKGKAS
;
A
#
# COMPACT_ATOMS: atom_id res chain seq x y z
N MET A 1 12.32 15.99 -7.00
CA MET A 1 10.88 15.82 -7.34
C MET A 1 10.13 17.05 -6.87
N ALA A 2 10.29 18.15 -7.60
CA ALA A 2 9.62 19.41 -7.30
C ALA A 2 8.38 19.53 -8.19
N ASP A 3 7.26 19.91 -7.57
CA ASP A 3 6.00 20.40 -8.14
C ASP A 3 4.98 19.41 -8.75
N MET A 4 4.69 18.32 -8.04
CA MET A 4 3.39 17.64 -8.20
C MET A 4 2.34 18.31 -7.32
N THR A 5 1.12 18.53 -7.82
CA THR A 5 0.02 19.00 -6.98
C THR A 5 -0.41 17.91 -5.98
N LYS A 6 -1.08 18.28 -4.88
CA LYS A 6 -1.65 17.30 -3.92
C LYS A 6 -2.56 16.29 -4.62
N GLN A 7 -3.34 16.76 -5.60
CA GLN A 7 -4.27 15.93 -6.37
C GLN A 7 -3.53 14.86 -7.18
N VAL A 8 -2.49 15.23 -7.92
CA VAL A 8 -1.71 14.26 -8.71
C VAL A 8 -1.03 13.23 -7.81
N ARG A 9 -0.55 13.62 -6.61
CA ARG A 9 -0.02 12.65 -5.63
C ARG A 9 -1.08 11.68 -5.13
N GLN A 10 -2.26 12.18 -4.80
CA GLN A 10 -3.36 11.35 -4.29
C GLN A 10 -3.87 10.39 -5.38
N GLY A 11 -4.08 10.90 -6.60
CA GLY A 11 -4.52 10.11 -7.74
C GLY A 11 -3.53 8.99 -8.09
N CYS A 12 -2.22 9.30 -8.12
CA CYS A 12 -1.17 8.28 -8.29
C CYS A 12 -1.19 7.23 -7.16
N PHE A 13 -1.32 7.66 -5.90
CA PHE A 13 -1.40 6.75 -4.76
C PHE A 13 -2.60 5.79 -4.88
N PHE A 14 -3.81 6.31 -5.13
CA PHE A 14 -5.01 5.49 -5.18
C PHE A 14 -5.04 4.59 -6.42
N THR A 15 -4.49 5.04 -7.56
CA THR A 15 -4.26 4.18 -8.73
C THR A 15 -3.39 2.98 -8.34
N HIS A 16 -2.25 3.25 -7.69
CA HIS A 16 -1.32 2.20 -7.31
C HIS A 16 -1.90 1.25 -6.25
N LEU A 17 -2.66 1.78 -5.29
CA LEU A 17 -3.39 0.98 -4.31
C LEU A 17 -4.42 0.06 -4.99
N GLY A 18 -5.14 0.55 -6.01
CA GLY A 18 -6.06 -0.24 -6.81
C GLY A 18 -5.34 -1.38 -7.56
N MET A 19 -4.22 -1.07 -8.21
CA MET A 19 -3.38 -2.08 -8.88
C MET A 19 -2.93 -3.18 -7.91
N VAL A 20 -2.41 -2.79 -6.75
CA VAL A 20 -1.95 -3.73 -5.71
C VAL A 20 -3.09 -4.61 -5.18
N ARG A 21 -4.28 -4.04 -4.93
CA ARG A 21 -5.46 -4.81 -4.47
C ARG A 21 -5.95 -5.82 -5.51
N SER A 22 -5.83 -5.50 -6.79
CA SER A 22 -6.19 -6.40 -7.89
C SER A 22 -5.10 -7.43 -8.24
N TYR A 23 -3.92 -7.32 -7.63
CA TYR A 23 -2.78 -8.14 -7.99
C TYR A 23 -3.02 -9.60 -7.63
N GLN A 24 -2.95 -10.48 -8.63
CA GLN A 24 -3.15 -11.91 -8.43
C GLN A 24 -2.01 -12.51 -7.59
N ARG A 25 -2.30 -13.62 -6.91
CA ARG A 25 -1.24 -14.39 -6.24
C ARG A 25 -0.17 -14.79 -7.25
N SER A 26 1.08 -14.66 -6.84
CA SER A 26 2.23 -14.80 -7.71
C SER A 26 3.14 -15.92 -7.21
N LYS A 27 3.54 -16.78 -8.15
CA LYS A 27 4.48 -17.88 -7.91
C LYS A 27 5.83 -17.37 -7.38
N MET A 28 6.22 -16.14 -7.74
CA MET A 28 7.45 -15.52 -7.26
C MET A 28 7.40 -15.29 -5.75
N TYR A 29 6.32 -14.70 -5.24
CA TYR A 29 6.16 -14.45 -3.80
C TYR A 29 6.00 -15.77 -3.03
N SER A 30 5.24 -16.74 -3.55
CA SER A 30 5.11 -18.05 -2.89
C SER A 30 6.45 -18.77 -2.78
N THR A 31 7.31 -18.67 -3.80
CA THR A 31 8.66 -19.26 -3.78
C THR A 31 9.54 -18.58 -2.72
N GLN A 32 9.50 -17.25 -2.63
CA GLN A 32 10.27 -16.52 -1.62
C GLN A 32 9.78 -16.82 -0.20
N ILE A 33 8.47 -16.93 0.00
CA ILE A 33 7.88 -17.31 1.29
C ILE A 33 8.37 -18.69 1.70
N ALA A 34 8.34 -19.67 0.79
CA ALA A 34 8.86 -21.01 1.06
C ALA A 34 10.35 -20.97 1.48
N TRP A 35 11.16 -20.08 0.90
CA TRP A 35 12.55 -19.91 1.33
C TRP A 35 12.67 -19.33 2.72
N VAL A 36 11.85 -18.34 3.07
CA VAL A 36 11.81 -17.76 4.41
C VAL A 36 11.41 -18.81 5.46
N GLU A 37 10.46 -19.68 5.12
CA GLU A 37 10.01 -20.77 5.99
C GLU A 37 11.11 -21.78 6.32
N MET A 38 12.07 -22.01 5.41
CA MET A 38 13.23 -22.88 5.69
C MET A 38 14.10 -22.38 6.86
N PHE A 39 14.05 -21.08 7.17
CA PHE A 39 14.74 -20.49 8.31
C PHE A 39 13.91 -20.54 9.62
N GLY A 40 12.71 -21.12 9.57
CA GLY A 40 11.85 -21.34 10.74
C GLY A 40 11.46 -20.03 11.43
N VAL A 41 11.68 -19.99 12.76
CA VAL A 41 11.39 -18.81 13.61
C VAL A 41 12.33 -17.63 13.34
N ASN A 42 13.50 -17.87 12.73
CA ASN A 42 14.49 -16.84 12.45
C ASN A 42 14.32 -16.20 11.07
N GLY A 43 13.42 -16.75 10.24
CA GLY A 43 13.14 -16.24 8.90
C GLY A 43 12.24 -15.02 8.92
N ASN A 44 12.73 -13.89 8.41
CA ASN A 44 12.01 -12.63 8.27
C ASN A 44 12.24 -12.02 6.88
N VAL A 45 11.30 -11.18 6.44
CA VAL A 45 11.40 -10.40 5.20
C VAL A 45 11.48 -8.92 5.56
N GLY A 46 12.57 -8.27 5.16
CA GLY A 46 12.64 -6.81 5.06
C GLY A 46 12.35 -6.40 3.63
N THR A 47 11.39 -5.50 3.41
CA THR A 47 11.06 -5.00 2.07
C THR A 47 10.99 -3.48 2.01
N SER A 48 11.48 -2.92 0.91
CA SER A 48 11.24 -1.52 0.52
C SER A 48 9.90 -1.34 -0.20
N ASN A 49 9.21 -2.42 -0.58
CA ASN A 49 7.94 -2.33 -1.28
C ASN A 49 6.81 -2.00 -0.29
N ALA A 50 6.06 -0.93 -0.58
CA ALA A 50 4.93 -0.52 0.26
C ALA A 50 3.62 -1.31 -0.01
N GLY A 51 3.59 -2.12 -1.07
CA GLY A 51 2.37 -2.79 -1.57
C GLY A 51 1.87 -3.99 -0.78
N GLY A 52 2.60 -4.49 0.23
CA GLY A 52 2.11 -5.59 1.07
C GLY A 52 1.91 -6.93 0.34
N LEU A 53 2.50 -7.10 -0.86
CA LEU A 53 2.31 -8.31 -1.68
C LEU A 53 2.80 -9.60 -0.99
N PHE A 54 3.76 -9.54 -0.07
CA PHE A 54 4.14 -10.70 0.74
C PHE A 54 2.96 -11.21 1.59
N VAL A 55 2.25 -10.30 2.27
CA VAL A 55 1.07 -10.66 3.09
C VAL A 55 -0.06 -11.18 2.21
N ALA A 56 -0.32 -10.53 1.08
CA ALA A 56 -1.35 -10.99 0.13
C ALA A 56 -1.06 -12.40 -0.45
N ASN A 57 0.22 -12.80 -0.46
CA ASN A 57 0.67 -14.13 -0.89
C ASN A 57 0.88 -15.12 0.27
N GLY A 58 0.52 -14.75 1.50
CA GLY A 58 0.45 -15.67 2.64
C GLY A 58 1.58 -15.54 3.67
N LEU A 59 2.49 -14.57 3.55
CA LEU A 59 3.48 -14.31 4.60
C LEU A 59 2.77 -13.73 5.84
N PRO A 60 2.99 -14.31 7.04
CA PRO A 60 2.52 -13.72 8.29
C PRO A 60 3.07 -12.30 8.49
N LEU A 61 2.22 -11.37 8.96
CA LEU A 61 2.58 -9.96 9.10
C LEU A 61 3.72 -9.75 10.12
N ASP A 62 3.79 -10.57 11.16
CA ASP A 62 4.84 -10.57 12.18
C ASP A 62 6.22 -10.97 11.65
N LYS A 63 6.28 -11.60 10.47
CA LYS A 63 7.54 -11.91 9.75
C LYS A 63 7.95 -10.86 8.73
N LEU A 64 7.19 -9.76 8.61
CA LEU A 64 7.41 -8.72 7.60
C LEU A 64 7.77 -7.39 8.25
N SER A 65 8.83 -6.77 7.76
CA SER A 65 9.25 -5.42 8.13
C SER A 65 9.21 -4.48 6.90
N PHE A 66 8.52 -3.35 7.05
CA PHE A 66 8.41 -2.32 6.02
C PHE A 66 9.42 -1.19 6.28
N SER A 67 10.45 -1.06 5.46
CA SER A 67 11.48 -0.02 5.66
C SER A 67 11.05 1.36 5.13
N GLN A 68 10.08 1.42 4.22
CA GLN A 68 9.61 2.65 3.58
C GLN A 68 8.13 2.95 3.85
N GLY A 69 7.52 2.27 4.82
CA GLY A 69 6.08 2.35 5.12
C GLY A 69 5.23 1.41 4.26
N SER A 70 3.91 1.58 4.35
CA SER A 70 2.93 0.72 3.69
C SER A 70 1.78 1.53 3.08
N TYR A 71 1.27 1.09 1.93
CA TYR A 71 0.05 1.65 1.34
C TYR A 71 -1.20 1.34 2.16
N SER A 72 -1.12 0.49 3.20
CA SER A 72 -2.26 0.17 4.07
C SER A 72 -2.67 1.30 5.01
N SER A 73 -1.84 2.33 5.16
CA SER A 73 -2.03 3.38 6.16
C SER A 73 -1.63 4.76 5.65
N PHE A 74 -2.37 5.79 6.05
CA PHE A 74 -1.95 7.18 5.99
C PHE A 74 -1.62 7.69 7.39
N GLN A 75 -0.53 8.42 7.51
CA GLN A 75 -0.17 9.12 8.73
C GLN A 75 -0.38 10.62 8.56
N TYR A 76 -1.04 11.25 9.51
CA TYR A 76 -1.19 12.70 9.53
C TYR A 76 0.14 13.37 9.90
N LEU A 77 0.71 14.15 8.98
CA LEU A 77 2.07 14.71 9.14
C LEU A 77 2.17 15.82 10.20
N VAL A 78 1.07 16.55 10.46
CA VAL A 78 1.06 17.69 11.41
C VAL A 78 0.85 17.23 12.86
N ASN A 79 0.31 16.03 13.08
CA ASN A 79 0.11 15.44 14.41
C ASN A 79 0.59 13.99 14.36
N SER A 80 1.87 13.77 14.62
CA SER A 80 2.57 12.49 14.44
C SER A 80 2.26 11.43 15.50
N ARG A 81 1.11 11.55 16.20
CA ARG A 81 0.67 10.55 17.19
C ARG A 81 0.26 9.27 16.49
N ALA A 82 0.46 8.12 17.14
CA ALA A 82 0.10 6.80 16.59
C ALA A 82 -1.40 6.72 16.21
N GLU A 83 -2.25 7.36 17.00
CA GLU A 83 -3.70 7.52 16.79
C GLU A 83 -4.05 8.32 15.52
N ALA A 84 -3.11 9.09 14.98
CA ALA A 84 -3.29 9.88 13.76
C ALA A 84 -2.91 9.07 12.49
N THR A 85 -3.03 7.75 12.58
CA THR A 85 -2.88 6.81 11.46
C THR A 85 -4.24 6.25 11.10
N VAL A 86 -4.63 6.38 9.83
CA VAL A 86 -5.90 5.87 9.29
C VAL A 86 -5.63 4.81 8.23
N PHE A 87 -6.43 3.74 8.22
CA PHE A 87 -6.30 2.68 7.22
C PHE A 87 -6.79 3.16 5.86
N SER A 88 -5.98 2.93 4.82
CA SER A 88 -6.28 3.37 3.46
C SER A 88 -7.47 2.66 2.82
N VAL A 89 -7.86 1.49 3.34
CA VAL A 89 -9.00 0.70 2.83
C VAL A 89 -10.30 1.51 2.83
N HIS A 90 -10.55 2.26 3.91
CA HIS A 90 -11.76 3.07 4.05
C HIS A 90 -11.78 4.23 3.06
N LEU A 91 -10.63 4.86 2.82
CA LEU A 91 -10.50 5.97 1.89
C LEU A 91 -10.57 5.50 0.43
N PHE A 92 -10.06 4.30 0.13
CA PHE A 92 -10.04 3.78 -1.24
C PHE A 92 -11.44 3.49 -1.76
N GLU A 93 -12.33 2.93 -0.94
CA GLU A 93 -13.69 2.56 -1.36
C GLU A 93 -14.50 3.79 -1.80
N ASP A 94 -14.36 4.90 -1.09
CA ASP A 94 -15.02 6.18 -1.43
C ASP A 94 -14.44 6.82 -2.70
N VAL A 95 -13.14 6.60 -2.95
CA VAL A 95 -12.38 7.25 -4.01
C VAL A 95 -12.38 6.45 -5.32
N GLN A 96 -12.49 5.13 -5.26
CA GLN A 96 -12.37 4.23 -6.42
C GLN A 96 -13.37 4.56 -7.53
N ALA A 97 -14.60 4.91 -7.18
CA ALA A 97 -15.64 5.28 -8.16
C ALA A 97 -15.39 6.63 -8.86
N SER A 98 -14.47 7.44 -8.34
CA SER A 98 -14.11 8.77 -8.85
C SER A 98 -12.71 8.83 -9.44
N LEU A 99 -12.06 7.69 -9.65
CA LEU A 99 -10.70 7.62 -10.15
C LEU A 99 -10.71 7.34 -11.66
N ASP A 100 -10.09 8.22 -12.45
CA ASP A 100 -9.79 7.90 -13.84
C ASP A 100 -8.49 7.11 -13.89
N LEU A 101 -8.59 5.83 -14.24
CA LEU A 101 -7.46 4.90 -14.28
C LEU A 101 -6.43 5.24 -15.37
N VAL A 102 -6.81 6.01 -16.40
CA VAL A 102 -5.92 6.37 -17.50
C VAL A 102 -5.11 7.60 -17.16
N SER A 103 -5.78 8.67 -16.71
CA SER A 103 -5.10 9.92 -16.32
C SER A 103 -4.51 9.87 -14.91
N GLN A 104 -4.92 8.89 -14.08
CA GLN A 104 -4.65 8.83 -12.65
C GLN A 104 -5.19 10.04 -11.88
N ASP A 105 -6.16 10.75 -12.44
CA ASP A 105 -6.77 11.91 -11.81
C ASP A 105 -8.00 11.55 -11.00
N LEU A 106 -8.24 12.33 -9.94
CA LEU A 106 -9.48 12.29 -9.18
C LEU A 106 -10.52 13.18 -9.84
N VAL A 107 -11.56 12.56 -10.40
CA VAL A 107 -12.65 13.20 -11.13
C VAL A 107 -13.50 14.08 -10.19
N ASP A 108 -13.61 13.70 -8.92
CA ASP A 108 -14.29 14.47 -7.87
C ASP A 108 -13.31 14.98 -6.81
N LYS A 109 -13.12 16.31 -6.78
CA LYS A 109 -12.15 17.00 -5.92
C LYS A 109 -12.55 17.00 -4.43
N GLY A 110 -13.83 16.77 -4.10
CA GLY A 110 -14.33 16.78 -2.72
C GLY A 110 -13.99 15.51 -1.94
N LYS A 111 -13.81 14.38 -2.62
CA LYS A 111 -13.69 13.04 -2.00
C LYS A 111 -12.31 12.68 -1.46
N ALA A 112 -11.32 13.55 -1.68
CA ALA A 112 -9.93 13.34 -1.28
C ALA A 112 -9.53 14.12 0.00
N SER A 113 -10.52 14.69 0.69
CA SER A 113 -10.36 15.65 1.80
C SER A 113 -10.44 14.96 3.15
#